data_AF-F7JNT0-F1
#
_entry.id   AF-F7JNT0-F1
#
_cell.length_a   1.000
_cell.length_b   1.000
_cell.length_c   1.000
_cell.angle_alpha   90.00
_cell.angle_beta   90.00
_cell.angle_gamma   90.00
#
_symmetry.space_group_name_H-M   'P 1'
#
loop_
_entity.id
_entity.type
_entity.pdbx_description
1 polymer ?
#
loop_
_entity_poly.entity_id
_entity_poly.type
_entity_poly.pdbx_seq_one_letter_code
_entity_poly.pdbx_strand_id
1 'polypeptide(L)'
;MIIRKSDRKVRYESIRQTKTDFPVLTCAVVTGVVNGKETWYVSVGARPMHAALVEKEWEISKDTAEDTIAAYAKEAAACYTYGTNMRGSAAYRQHLAEVLIARAIRSILTEE
;
A
#
# COMPACT_ATOMS: atom_id res chain seq x y z
N MET A 1 1.63 -23.33 -1.38
CA MET A 1 2.27 -22.01 -1.44
C MET A 1 3.53 -22.06 -0.59
N ILE A 2 4.68 -21.64 -1.13
CA ILE A 2 5.95 -21.58 -0.39
C ILE A 2 6.30 -20.11 -0.21
N ILE A 3 6.46 -19.65 1.03
CA ILE A 3 6.88 -18.27 1.33
C ILE A 3 8.39 -18.27 1.53
N ARG A 4 9.11 -17.52 0.69
CA ARG A 4 10.56 -17.33 0.87
C ARG A 4 10.79 -16.35 2.02
N LYS A 5 11.63 -16.75 2.98
CA LYS A 5 12.07 -15.86 4.05
C LYS A 5 13.11 -14.89 3.50
N SER A 6 12.99 -13.62 3.86
CA SER A 6 13.90 -12.54 3.48
C SER A 6 13.77 -11.40 4.49
N ASP A 7 14.84 -10.65 4.71
CA ASP A 7 14.88 -9.50 5.62
C ASP A 7 14.20 -8.25 5.00
N ARG A 8 12.96 -8.41 4.56
CA ARG A 8 12.13 -7.35 3.99
C ARG A 8 11.28 -6.73 5.07
N LYS A 9 11.13 -5.40 5.04
CA LYS A 9 10.20 -4.70 5.92
C LYS A 9 8.82 -4.72 5.26
N VAL A 10 7.80 -5.09 6.03
CA VAL A 10 6.42 -5.23 5.55
C VAL A 10 5.44 -4.54 6.50
N ARG A 11 4.47 -3.85 5.92
CA ARG A 11 3.31 -3.29 6.60
C ARG A 11 2.04 -3.72 5.91
N TYR A 12 1.06 -4.11 6.70
CA TYR A 12 -0.28 -4.46 6.21
C TYR A 12 -1.31 -3.64 6.98
N GLU A 13 -2.19 -2.96 6.24
CA GLU A 13 -3.32 -2.22 6.77
C GLU A 13 -4.61 -2.63 6.10
N SER A 14 -5.71 -2.56 6.85
CA SER A 14 -7.05 -2.82 6.30
C SER A 14 -8.08 -1.94 6.96
N ILE A 15 -9.01 -1.42 6.16
CA ILE A 15 -10.14 -0.64 6.63
C ILE A 15 -11.40 -1.49 6.53
N ARG A 16 -12.15 -1.57 7.62
CA ARG A 16 -13.43 -2.29 7.76
C ARG A 16 -14.43 -1.35 8.43
N GLN A 17 -15.71 -1.44 8.06
CA GLN A 17 -16.74 -0.65 8.74
C GLN A 17 -16.98 -1.15 10.17
N THR A 18 -16.93 -2.47 10.37
CA THR A 18 -17.00 -3.12 11.68
C THR A 18 -15.94 -4.23 11.77
N LYS A 19 -15.59 -4.63 13.00
CA LYS A 19 -14.51 -5.61 13.25
C LYS A 19 -14.74 -6.96 12.54
N THR A 20 -15.99 -7.35 12.34
CA THR A 20 -16.39 -8.63 11.73
C THR A 20 -16.75 -8.54 10.25
N ASP A 21 -16.82 -7.34 9.66
CA ASP A 21 -17.15 -7.17 8.24
C ASP A 21 -15.95 -7.41 7.32
N PHE A 22 -16.24 -7.66 6.05
CA PHE A 22 -15.27 -7.67 4.98
C PHE A 22 -14.62 -6.30 4.83
N PRO A 23 -13.32 -6.24 4.48
CA PRO A 23 -12.62 -4.99 4.28
C PRO A 23 -13.23 -4.17 3.13
N VAL A 24 -13.27 -2.86 3.34
CA VAL A 24 -13.56 -1.85 2.32
C VAL A 24 -12.36 -1.73 1.36
N LEU A 25 -11.15 -1.79 1.93
CA LEU A 25 -9.88 -1.78 1.24
C LEU A 25 -8.81 -2.48 2.11
N THR A 26 -7.87 -3.18 1.46
CA THR A 26 -6.67 -3.71 2.11
C THR A 26 -5.44 -3.19 1.39
N CYS A 27 -4.39 -2.86 2.11
CA CYS A 27 -3.13 -2.37 1.58
C CYS A 27 -1.97 -3.12 2.23
N ALA A 28 -1.04 -3.62 1.42
CA ALA A 28 0.24 -4.14 1.89
C ALA A 28 1.36 -3.37 1.21
N VAL A 29 2.34 -2.92 1.97
CA VAL A 29 3.57 -2.31 1.45
C VAL A 29 4.75 -3.12 1.94
N VAL A 30 5.65 -3.46 1.02
CA VAL A 30 6.89 -4.17 1.32
C VAL A 30 8.04 -3.39 0.68
N THR A 31 9.11 -3.17 1.42
CA THR A 31 10.38 -2.71 0.85
C THR A 31 11.47 -3.77 1.04
N GLY A 32 12.38 -3.85 0.08
CA GLY A 32 13.60 -4.62 0.18
C GLY A 32 14.47 -4.50 -1.05
N VAL A 33 15.72 -4.96 -0.92
CA VAL A 33 16.66 -4.96 -2.04
C VAL A 33 16.35 -6.11 -2.99
N VAL A 34 16.08 -5.80 -4.25
CA VAL A 34 15.89 -6.77 -5.34
C VAL A 34 16.85 -6.40 -6.46
N ASN A 35 17.67 -7.37 -6.90
CA ASN A 35 18.71 -7.14 -7.92
C ASN A 35 19.66 -5.97 -7.62
N GLY A 36 19.94 -5.70 -6.33
CA GLY A 36 20.84 -4.63 -5.90
C GLY A 36 20.19 -3.23 -5.82
N LYS A 37 18.89 -3.11 -6.08
CA LYS A 37 18.14 -1.85 -5.95
C LYS A 37 17.10 -1.94 -4.85
N GLU A 38 16.82 -0.83 -4.17
CA GLU A 38 15.69 -0.75 -3.25
C GLU A 38 14.38 -0.70 -4.05
N THR A 39 13.49 -1.65 -3.75
CA THR A 39 12.24 -1.82 -4.48
C THR A 39 11.07 -1.83 -3.52
N TRP A 40 10.05 -1.05 -3.87
CA TRP A 40 8.81 -0.93 -3.13
C TRP A 40 7.70 -1.68 -3.85
N TYR A 41 7.08 -2.60 -3.13
CA TYR A 41 5.95 -3.39 -3.57
C TYR A 41 4.71 -2.91 -2.82
N VAL A 42 3.78 -2.34 -3.55
CA VAL A 42 2.49 -1.92 -3.01
C VAL A 42 1.43 -2.87 -3.55
N SER A 43 0.62 -3.44 -2.68
CA SER A 43 -0.48 -4.33 -3.06
C SER A 43 -1.79 -3.83 -2.49
N VAL A 44 -2.76 -3.56 -3.35
CA VAL A 44 -4.11 -3.12 -2.97
C VAL A 44 -5.14 -4.19 -3.30
N GLY A 45 -5.90 -4.58 -2.27
CA GLY A 45 -6.94 -5.60 -2.31
C GLY A 45 -8.29 -5.06 -1.83
N ALA A 46 -9.31 -5.94 -1.81
CA ALA A 46 -10.71 -5.56 -1.58
C ALA A 46 -11.24 -4.48 -2.56
N ARG A 47 -10.55 -4.33 -3.69
CA ARG A 47 -11.03 -3.76 -4.93
C ARG A 47 -11.94 -4.79 -5.64
N PRO A 48 -12.81 -4.38 -6.58
CA PRO A 48 -13.44 -5.35 -7.47
C PRO A 48 -12.37 -6.21 -8.13
N MET A 49 -12.61 -7.52 -8.25
CA MET A 49 -11.65 -8.52 -8.76
C MET A 49 -10.50 -8.85 -7.79
N HIS A 50 -9.37 -9.34 -8.31
CA HIS A 50 -8.21 -9.76 -7.54
C HIS A 50 -7.38 -8.57 -7.04
N ALA A 51 -6.63 -8.78 -5.95
CA ALA A 51 -5.61 -7.83 -5.51
C ALA A 51 -4.61 -7.60 -6.65
N ALA A 52 -4.15 -6.35 -6.78
CA ALA A 52 -3.13 -5.98 -7.75
C ALA A 52 -1.87 -5.52 -7.01
N LEU A 53 -0.73 -5.74 -7.65
CA LEU A 53 0.59 -5.36 -7.17
C LEU A 53 1.16 -4.31 -8.11
N VAL A 54 1.72 -3.25 -7.55
CA VAL A 54 2.51 -2.25 -8.25
C VAL A 54 3.91 -2.25 -7.66
N GLU A 55 4.90 -2.28 -8.54
CA GLU A 55 6.31 -2.18 -8.20
C GLU A 55 6.82 -0.77 -8.52
N LYS A 56 7.57 -0.20 -7.59
CA LYS A 56 8.14 1.14 -7.71
C LYS A 56 9.58 1.15 -7.22
N GLU A 57 10.46 1.76 -8.02
CA GLU A 57 11.82 2.13 -7.62
C GLU A 57 11.75 3.56 -7.06
N TRP A 58 11.45 3.71 -5.77
CA TRP A 58 11.43 5.00 -5.11
C TRP A 58 12.65 5.15 -4.20
N GLU A 59 13.29 6.32 -4.26
CA GLU A 59 14.34 6.71 -3.33
C GLU A 59 13.70 7.37 -2.11
N ILE A 60 13.39 6.57 -1.09
CA ILE A 60 12.75 7.04 0.14
C ILE A 60 13.68 6.75 1.32
N SER A 61 14.00 7.78 2.09
CA SER A 61 14.78 7.70 3.32
C SER A 61 13.93 8.14 4.51
N LYS A 62 14.46 7.98 5.73
CA LYS A 62 13.79 8.45 6.96
C LYS A 62 13.54 9.97 6.95
N ASP A 63 14.35 10.73 6.21
CA ASP A 63 14.29 12.19 6.14
C ASP A 63 13.42 12.69 4.97
N THR A 64 12.82 11.79 4.18
CA THR A 64 11.95 12.17 3.08
C THR A 64 10.74 12.95 3.61
N ALA A 65 10.47 14.12 3.02
CA ALA A 65 9.37 14.97 3.42
C ALA A 65 8.01 14.26 3.26
N GLU A 66 7.08 14.53 4.19
CA GLU A 66 5.74 13.91 4.19
C GLU A 66 4.99 14.16 2.87
N ASP A 67 5.14 15.35 2.29
CA ASP A 67 4.52 15.70 1.00
C ASP A 67 5.04 14.82 -0.16
N THR A 68 6.31 14.41 -0.09
CA THR A 68 6.91 13.52 -1.08
C THR A 68 6.37 12.08 -0.92
N ILE A 69 6.24 11.61 0.32
CA ILE A 69 5.61 10.31 0.62
C ILE A 69 4.15 10.31 0.15
N ALA A 70 3.41 11.39 0.40
CA ALA A 70 2.04 11.55 -0.07
C ALA A 70 1.94 11.55 -1.60
N ALA A 71 2.90 12.18 -2.30
CA ALA A 71 2.96 12.16 -3.75
C ALA A 71 3.21 10.74 -4.30
N TYR A 72 4.15 9.98 -3.72
CA TYR A 72 4.39 8.59 -4.10
C TYR A 72 3.19 7.69 -3.81
N ALA A 73 2.55 7.87 -2.65
CA ALA A 73 1.34 7.13 -2.31
C ALA A 73 0.20 7.42 -3.30
N LYS A 74 0.04 8.68 -3.72
CA LYS A 74 -0.93 9.09 -4.75
C LYS A 74 -0.62 8.49 -6.11
N GLU A 75 0.66 8.51 -6.50
CA GLU A 75 1.11 7.90 -7.75
C GLU A 75 0.81 6.40 -7.79
N ALA A 76 1.15 5.66 -6.72
CA ALA A 76 0.85 4.24 -6.63
C ALA A 76 -0.66 3.95 -6.58
N ALA A 77 -1.43 4.74 -5.81
CA ALA A 77 -2.87 4.59 -5.73
C ALA A 77 -3.55 4.79 -7.10
N ALA A 78 -3.04 5.70 -7.94
CA ALA A 78 -3.55 5.95 -9.28
C ALA A 78 -3.31 4.80 -10.26
N CYS A 79 -2.36 3.90 -9.98
CA CYS A 79 -2.11 2.71 -10.82
C CYS A 79 -3.19 1.63 -10.68
N TYR A 80 -4.10 1.74 -9.70
CA TYR A 80 -5.16 0.75 -9.47
C TYR A 80 -6.50 1.22 -10.02
N THR A 81 -7.36 0.24 -10.33
CA THR A 81 -8.78 0.51 -10.58
C THR A 81 -9.61 0.20 -9.36
N TYR A 82 -10.56 1.09 -9.08
CA TYR A 82 -11.50 1.03 -7.97
C TYR A 82 -12.93 0.95 -8.49
N GLY A 83 -13.78 0.19 -7.81
CA GLY A 83 -15.22 0.17 -8.10
C GLY A 83 -16.02 0.81 -6.99
N THR A 84 -17.32 0.98 -7.23
CA THR A 84 -18.30 1.46 -6.26
C THR A 84 -19.22 0.30 -5.86
N ASN A 85 -19.52 0.17 -4.57
CA ASN A 85 -20.53 -0.77 -4.06
C ASN A 85 -21.09 -0.27 -2.71
N MET A 86 -21.91 -1.09 -2.05
CA MET A 86 -22.56 -0.76 -0.77
C MET A 86 -21.59 -0.38 0.37
N ARG A 87 -20.30 -0.75 0.29
CA ARG A 87 -19.29 -0.43 1.31
C ARG A 87 -18.52 0.86 1.05
N GLY A 88 -18.69 1.47 -0.14
CA GLY A 88 -18.01 2.72 -0.50
C GLY A 88 -17.92 2.96 -2.00
N SER A 89 -17.70 4.22 -2.36
CA SER A 89 -17.47 4.66 -3.74
C SER A 89 -16.04 4.38 -4.21
N ALA A 90 -15.84 4.36 -5.53
CA ALA A 90 -14.51 4.26 -6.13
C ALA A 90 -13.57 5.38 -5.65
N ALA A 91 -14.06 6.62 -5.63
CA ALA A 91 -13.30 7.78 -5.14
C ALA A 91 -12.92 7.65 -3.67
N TYR A 92 -13.83 7.14 -2.82
CA TYR A 92 -13.55 6.89 -1.42
C TYR A 92 -12.47 5.82 -1.24
N ARG A 93 -12.55 4.71 -1.99
CA ARG A 93 -11.51 3.66 -1.98
C ARG A 93 -10.16 4.17 -2.44
N GLN A 94 -10.12 5.00 -3.49
CA GLN A 94 -8.89 5.60 -3.98
C GLN A 94 -8.27 6.48 -2.89
N HIS A 95 -9.06 7.36 -2.28
CA HIS A 95 -8.58 8.20 -1.19
C HIS A 95 -8.04 7.37 -0.01
N LEU A 96 -8.73 6.29 0.36
CA LEU A 96 -8.22 5.36 1.38
C LEU A 96 -6.90 4.73 0.96
N ALA A 97 -6.73 4.32 -0.30
CA ALA A 97 -5.49 3.74 -0.79
C ALA A 97 -4.32 4.71 -0.61
N GLU A 98 -4.50 5.97 -1.01
CA GLU A 98 -3.49 7.03 -0.84
C GLU A 98 -3.04 7.15 0.62
N VAL A 99 -4.01 7.22 1.55
CA VAL A 99 -3.73 7.36 2.98
C VAL A 99 -3.05 6.12 3.57
N LEU A 100 -3.53 4.92 3.24
CA LEU A 100 -2.97 3.68 3.78
C LEU A 100 -1.57 3.40 3.24
N ILE A 101 -1.30 3.70 1.97
CA ILE A 101 0.03 3.55 1.37
C ILE A 101 1.02 4.50 2.05
N ALA A 102 0.66 5.78 2.22
CA ALA A 102 1.52 6.76 2.88
C ALA A 102 1.84 6.35 4.33
N ARG A 103 0.84 5.91 5.09
CA ARG A 103 1.02 5.41 6.47
C ARG A 103 1.92 4.18 6.54
N ALA A 104 1.71 3.24 5.63
CA ALA A 104 2.51 2.02 5.57
C ALA A 104 3.99 2.32 5.23
N ILE A 105 4.25 3.20 4.26
CA ILE A 105 5.61 3.67 3.95
C ILE A 105 6.23 4.31 5.19
N ARG A 106 5.53 5.27 5.82
CA ARG A 106 6.03 5.94 7.01
C ARG A 106 6.35 4.98 8.15
N SER A 107 5.47 4.02 8.41
CA SER A 107 5.69 3.04 9.48
C SER A 107 6.93 2.18 9.22
N ILE A 108 7.18 1.79 7.97
CA ILE A 108 8.40 1.06 7.56
C ILE A 108 9.66 1.89 7.83
N LEU A 109 9.63 3.19 7.53
CA LEU A 109 10.76 4.09 7.73
C LEU A 109 11.04 4.34 9.22
N THR A 110 9.99 4.41 10.04
CA THR A 110 10.12 4.64 11.49
C THR A 110 10.50 3.38 12.28
N GLU A 111 10.31 2.19 11.72
CA GLU A 111 10.76 0.95 12.35
C GLU A 111 12.29 0.85 12.32
N GLU A 112 12.89 0.80 13.52
CA GLU A 112 14.29 0.42 13.74
C GLU A 112 14.51 -1.07 13.52
#